data_AF-A0AB74MES8-F1
#
_entry.id   AF-A0AB74MES8-F1
#
_cell.length_a   1.000
_cell.length_b   1.000
_cell.length_c   1.000
_cell.angle_alpha   90.00
_cell.angle_beta   90.00
_cell.angle_gamma   90.00
#
_symmetry.space_group_name_H-M   'P 1'
#
loop_
_entity.id
_entity.type
_entity.pdbx_description
1 polymer ?
#
loop_
_entity_poly.entity_id
_entity_poly.type
_entity_poly.pdbx_seq_one_letter_code
_entity_poly.pdbx_strand_id
1 'polypeptide(L)'
;MINKATTLDCLEELKNLGSLITLIAKATPDATLSSDIESCAGLAWDMTNSISRKLSSAMLLQNKNSAINNRLRTQREDCGLTTAELARLLDLDEEIIIQWESGEYEPTISMLIPLANVLGCDPMLLLTDAYKQNQEEA
;
A
#
# COMPACT_ATOMS: atom_id res chain seq x y z
N MET A 1 10.32 7.54 0.34
CA MET A 1 8.89 7.27 0.57
C MET A 1 8.11 7.80 -0.62
N ILE A 2 7.46 6.93 -1.40
CA ILE A 2 6.58 7.37 -2.49
C ILE A 2 5.20 7.61 -1.85
N ASN A 3 4.64 8.82 -1.99
CA ASN A 3 3.39 9.19 -1.33
C ASN A 3 2.19 8.43 -1.95
N LYS A 4 1.30 7.91 -1.11
CA LYS A 4 0.08 7.19 -1.51
C LYS A 4 -0.86 8.04 -2.38
N ALA A 5 -0.83 9.37 -2.22
CA ALA A 5 -1.55 10.32 -3.07
C ALA A 5 -0.98 10.35 -4.50
N THR A 6 0.33 10.49 -4.64
CA THR A 6 1.00 10.56 -5.96
C THR A 6 0.81 9.31 -6.81
N THR A 7 0.63 8.13 -6.20
CA THR A 7 0.44 6.89 -6.97
C THR A 7 -0.99 6.70 -7.47
N LEU A 8 -1.97 7.25 -6.74
CA LEU A 8 -3.38 7.28 -7.17
C LEU A 8 -3.56 8.28 -8.32
N ASP A 9 -2.89 9.43 -8.23
CA ASP A 9 -2.87 10.45 -9.29
C ASP A 9 -2.28 9.89 -10.59
N CYS A 10 -1.15 9.16 -10.52
CA CYS A 10 -0.56 8.51 -11.70
C CYS A 10 -1.49 7.46 -12.33
N LEU A 11 -2.32 6.76 -11.55
CA LEU A 11 -3.29 5.80 -12.09
C LEU A 11 -4.41 6.50 -12.86
N GLU A 12 -4.84 7.67 -12.40
CA GLU A 12 -5.86 8.48 -13.05
C GLU A 12 -5.34 9.09 -14.36
N GLU A 13 -4.11 9.61 -14.35
CA GLU A 13 -3.41 10.05 -15.56
C GLU A 13 -3.27 8.94 -16.60
N LEU A 14 -2.97 7.71 -16.17
CA LEU A 14 -2.86 6.56 -17.08
C LEU A 14 -4.19 6.19 -17.74
N LYS A 15 -5.31 6.28 -17.00
CA LYS A 15 -6.66 6.05 -17.53
C LYS A 15 -7.07 7.14 -18.52
N ASN A 16 -6.70 8.38 -18.23
CA ASN A 16 -6.94 9.51 -19.12
C ASN A 16 -6.17 9.35 -20.45
N LEU A 17 -4.92 8.87 -20.40
CA LEU A 17 -4.13 8.54 -21.58
C LEU A 17 -4.82 7.46 -22.46
N GLY A 18 -5.28 6.37 -21.86
CA GLY A 18 -6.00 5.30 -22.58
C GLY A 18 -7.30 5.80 -23.23
N SER A 19 -8.02 6.69 -22.55
CA SER A 19 -9.24 7.32 -23.07
C SER A 19 -8.93 8.24 -24.26
N LEU A 20 -7.83 9.00 -24.20
CA LEU A 20 -7.39 9.88 -25.27
C LEU A 20 -6.99 9.09 -26.53
N ILE A 21 -6.26 7.99 -26.37
CA ILE A 21 -5.92 7.07 -27.48
C ILE A 21 -7.19 6.53 -28.16
N THR A 22 -8.19 6.15 -27.36
CA THR A 22 -9.49 5.66 -27.87
C THR A 22 -10.25 6.74 -28.66
N LEU A 23 -10.21 7.99 -28.20
CA LEU A 23 -10.84 9.12 -28.89
C LEU A 23 -10.12 9.45 -30.20
N ILE A 24 -8.78 9.40 -30.21
CA ILE A 24 -7.99 9.60 -31.43
C ILE A 24 -8.32 8.52 -32.47
N ALA A 25 -8.39 7.25 -32.05
CA ALA A 25 -8.77 6.14 -32.92
C ALA A 25 -10.20 6.28 -33.49
N LYS A 26 -11.14 6.87 -32.72
CA LYS A 26 -12.53 7.12 -33.16
C LYS A 26 -12.69 8.36 -34.03
N ALA A 27 -11.81 9.34 -33.92
CA ALA A 27 -11.95 10.65 -34.57
C ALA A 27 -11.35 10.71 -35.98
N THR A 28 -10.69 9.65 -36.47
CA THR A 28 -10.09 9.58 -37.82
C THR A 28 -11.00 8.81 -38.77
N PRO A 29 -11.87 9.47 -39.57
CA PRO A 29 -12.99 8.78 -40.23
C PRO A 29 -12.69 8.25 -41.63
N ASP A 30 -11.54 8.50 -42.27
CA ASP A 30 -11.44 8.21 -43.71
C ASP A 30 -10.06 7.85 -44.29
N ALA A 31 -10.05 6.71 -44.97
CA ALA A 31 -9.31 6.29 -46.18
C ALA A 31 -7.77 6.35 -46.30
N THR A 32 -7.01 6.83 -45.31
CA THR A 32 -5.59 6.48 -45.19
C THR A 32 -5.29 6.12 -43.76
N LEU A 33 -5.88 5.02 -43.33
CA LEU A 33 -5.44 4.36 -42.12
C LEU A 33 -4.03 3.85 -42.41
N SER A 34 -3.02 4.70 -42.17
CA SER A 34 -1.65 4.20 -42.13
C SER A 34 -1.68 3.05 -41.14
N SER A 35 -1.29 1.85 -41.57
CA SER A 35 -1.16 0.69 -40.68
C SER A 35 -0.37 1.03 -39.41
N ASP A 36 0.48 2.05 -39.53
CA ASP A 36 1.29 2.58 -38.44
C ASP A 36 0.42 3.22 -37.34
N ILE A 37 -0.72 3.86 -37.66
CA ILE A 37 -1.60 4.50 -36.67
C ILE A 37 -2.41 3.46 -35.89
N GLU A 38 -2.98 2.45 -36.56
CA GLU A 38 -3.65 1.33 -35.88
C GLU A 38 -2.66 0.54 -35.02
N SER A 39 -1.47 0.28 -35.56
CA SER A 39 -0.38 -0.37 -34.84
C SER A 39 0.06 0.45 -33.62
N CYS A 40 0.21 1.78 -33.77
CA CYS A 40 0.51 2.68 -32.65
C CYS A 40 -0.60 2.68 -31.59
N ALA A 41 -1.88 2.68 -31.98
CA ALA A 41 -2.99 2.65 -31.05
C ALA A 41 -3.03 1.32 -30.27
N GLY A 42 -2.79 0.18 -30.94
CA GLY A 42 -2.68 -1.13 -30.31
C GLY A 42 -1.49 -1.22 -29.35
N LEU A 43 -0.31 -0.77 -29.78
CA LEU A 43 0.89 -0.71 -28.93
C LEU A 43 0.69 0.19 -27.71
N ALA A 44 0.04 1.34 -27.89
CA ALA A 44 -0.25 2.25 -26.79
C ALA A 44 -1.24 1.62 -25.79
N TRP A 45 -2.28 0.94 -26.26
CA TRP A 45 -3.22 0.20 -25.43
C TRP A 45 -2.53 -0.91 -24.63
N ASP A 46 -1.65 -1.68 -25.27
CA ASP A 46 -0.89 -2.75 -24.63
C ASP A 46 0.10 -2.22 -23.58
N MET A 47 0.74 -1.08 -23.87
CA MET A 47 1.59 -0.37 -22.92
C MET A 47 0.79 0.11 -21.71
N THR A 48 -0.37 0.74 -21.90
CA THR A 48 -1.26 1.18 -20.81
C THR A 48 -1.67 0.01 -19.93
N ASN A 49 -2.08 -1.12 -20.52
CA ASN A 49 -2.46 -2.32 -19.77
C ASN A 49 -1.28 -3.00 -19.06
N SER A 50 -0.10 -3.03 -19.69
CA SER A 50 1.12 -3.56 -19.09
C SER A 50 1.55 -2.75 -17.87
N ILE A 51 1.54 -1.42 -17.99
CA ILE A 51 1.87 -0.49 -16.91
C ILE A 51 0.85 -0.60 -15.78
N SER A 52 -0.45 -0.63 -16.09
CA SER A 52 -1.52 -0.76 -15.08
C SER A 52 -1.40 -2.05 -14.26
N ARG A 53 -1.09 -3.19 -14.91
CA ARG A 53 -0.83 -4.46 -14.21
C ARG A 53 0.42 -4.42 -13.35
N LYS A 54 1.52 -3.88 -13.86
CA LYS A 54 2.78 -3.74 -13.10
C LYS A 54 2.61 -2.83 -11.88
N LEU A 55 1.90 -1.71 -12.02
CA LEU A 55 1.55 -0.80 -10.92
C LEU A 55 0.67 -1.48 -9.88
N SER A 56 -0.40 -2.16 -10.31
CA SER A 56 -1.30 -2.88 -9.40
C SER A 56 -0.56 -3.96 -8.60
N SER A 57 0.33 -4.71 -9.26
CA SER A 57 1.18 -5.70 -8.59
C SER A 57 2.18 -5.07 -7.62
N ALA A 58 2.80 -3.95 -8.00
CA ALA A 58 3.75 -3.25 -7.14
C ALA A 58 3.05 -2.63 -5.91
N MET A 59 1.84 -2.10 -6.08
CA MET A 59 0.99 -1.58 -5.00
C MET A 59 0.57 -2.69 -4.03
N LEU A 60 0.16 -3.86 -4.54
CA LEU A 60 -0.17 -5.02 -3.71
C LEU A 60 1.04 -5.52 -2.90
N LEU A 61 2.24 -5.49 -3.49
CA LEU A 61 3.48 -5.88 -2.79
C LEU A 61 3.91 -4.84 -1.75
N GLN A 62 3.76 -3.54 -2.04
CA GLN A 62 3.97 -2.49 -1.03
C GLN A 62 2.99 -2.59 0.14
N ASN A 63 1.74 -3.01 -0.10
CA ASN A 63 0.73 -3.15 0.94
C ASN A 63 0.96 -4.38 1.85
N LYS A 64 1.53 -5.47 1.34
CA LYS A 64 1.77 -6.70 2.11
C LYS A 64 2.88 -6.56 3.15
N ASN A 65 3.99 -5.90 2.81
CA ASN A 65 5.08 -5.60 3.76
C ASN A 65 4.75 -4.43 4.71
N SER A 66 3.54 -3.84 4.57
CA SER A 66 3.06 -2.64 5.28
C SER A 66 2.01 -2.98 6.34
N ALA A 67 1.63 -4.24 6.53
CA ALA A 67 0.44 -4.57 7.30
C ALA A 67 0.69 -4.64 8.81
N ILE A 68 1.77 -5.29 9.27
CA ILE A 68 2.02 -5.51 10.71
C ILE A 68 2.93 -4.41 11.28
N ASN A 69 4.05 -4.13 10.63
CA ASN A 69 5.03 -3.12 11.04
C ASN A 69 4.45 -1.70 11.11
N ASN A 70 3.67 -1.28 10.09
CA ASN A 70 3.03 0.03 10.14
C ASN A 70 1.92 0.08 11.19
N ARG A 71 1.21 -1.03 11.48
CA ARG A 71 0.23 -1.04 12.56
C ARG A 71 0.86 -0.94 13.93
N LEU A 72 1.98 -1.63 14.15
CA LEU A 72 2.76 -1.46 15.37
C LEU A 72 3.18 0.00 15.56
N ARG A 73 3.73 0.62 14.50
CA ARG A 73 4.11 2.04 14.51
C ARG A 73 2.92 2.95 14.78
N THR A 74 1.83 2.80 14.04
CA THR A 74 0.61 3.61 14.20
C THR A 74 0.04 3.47 15.60
N GLN A 75 -0.08 2.25 16.13
CA GLN A 75 -0.61 2.05 17.46
C GLN A 75 0.31 2.65 18.54
N ARG A 76 1.64 2.55 18.38
CA ARG A 76 2.60 3.21 19.28
C ARG A 76 2.41 4.73 19.28
N GLU A 77 2.28 5.32 18.09
CA GLU A 77 2.06 6.75 17.92
C GLU A 77 0.71 7.21 18.49
N ASP A 78 -0.34 6.43 18.33
CA ASP A 78 -1.66 6.68 18.91
C ASP A 78 -1.64 6.65 20.45
N CYS A 79 -0.76 5.83 21.04
CA CYS A 79 -0.48 5.83 22.47
C CYS A 79 0.44 6.99 22.92
N GLY A 80 0.94 7.81 21.99
CA GLY A 80 1.86 8.91 22.26
C GLY A 80 3.26 8.46 22.70
N LEU A 81 3.63 7.21 22.41
CA LEU A 81 4.91 6.62 22.83
C LEU A 81 5.99 6.83 21.77
N THR A 82 7.21 7.12 22.19
CA THR A 82 8.43 7.02 21.36
C THR A 82 8.89 5.57 21.24
N THR A 83 9.75 5.28 20.26
CA THR A 83 10.40 3.96 20.10
C THR A 83 11.18 3.56 21.36
N ALA A 84 11.94 4.50 21.94
CA ALA A 84 12.65 4.33 23.20
C ALA A 84 11.72 4.05 24.40
N GLU A 85 10.54 4.67 24.45
CA GLU A 85 9.56 4.42 25.52
C GLU A 85 8.94 3.04 25.40
N LEU A 86 8.52 2.64 24.19
CA LEU A 86 7.99 1.29 23.95
C LEU A 86 9.03 0.21 24.28
N ALA A 87 10.28 0.43 23.87
CA ALA A 87 11.38 -0.48 24.17
C ALA A 87 11.59 -0.64 25.69
N ARG A 88 11.62 0.48 26.44
CA ARG A 88 11.72 0.46 27.91
C ARG A 88 10.55 -0.26 28.58
N LEU A 89 9.33 -0.10 28.07
CA LEU A 89 8.14 -0.76 28.63
C LEU A 89 8.13 -2.28 28.38
N LEU A 90 8.83 -2.74 27.34
CA LEU A 90 8.97 -4.15 26.98
C LEU A 90 10.27 -4.80 27.48
N ASP A 91 11.13 -4.04 28.15
CA ASP A 91 12.48 -4.46 28.55
C ASP A 91 13.34 -4.93 27.36
N LEU A 92 13.31 -4.14 26.28
CA LEU A 92 14.03 -4.39 25.03
C LEU A 92 14.94 -3.20 24.67
N ASP A 93 15.92 -3.47 23.80
CA ASP A 93 16.70 -2.43 23.15
C ASP A 93 15.85 -1.68 22.10
N GLU A 94 16.02 -0.36 22.02
CA GLU A 94 15.27 0.49 21.07
C GLU A 94 15.44 0.03 19.62
N GLU A 95 16.63 -0.44 19.27
CA GLU A 95 16.96 -0.97 17.94
C GLU A 95 16.02 -2.12 17.52
N ILE A 96 15.55 -2.94 18.47
CA ILE A 96 14.61 -4.03 18.19
C ILE A 96 13.26 -3.46 17.71
N ILE A 97 12.78 -2.39 18.36
CA ILE A 97 11.52 -1.73 17.96
C ILE A 97 11.68 -1.09 16.58
N ILE A 98 12.81 -0.43 16.32
CA ILE A 98 13.11 0.17 15.01
C ILE A 98 13.10 -0.89 13.91
N GLN A 99 13.73 -2.04 14.15
CA GLN A 99 13.77 -3.17 13.22
C GLN A 99 12.39 -3.79 12.98
N TRP A 100 11.56 -3.87 14.01
CA TRP A 100 10.18 -4.32 13.87
C TRP A 100 9.32 -3.37 13.04
N GLU A 101 9.43 -2.07 13.29
CA GLU A 101 8.65 -1.07 12.55
C GLU A 101 9.19 -0.79 11.14
N SER A 102 10.47 -1.06 10.87
CA SER A 102 11.03 -1.02 9.52
C SER A 102 10.69 -2.27 8.70
N GLY A 103 10.30 -3.37 9.38
CA GLY A 103 10.05 -4.67 8.76
C GLY A 103 11.34 -5.44 8.43
N GLU A 104 12.48 -5.03 8.98
CA GLU A 104 13.72 -5.81 8.89
C GLU A 104 13.64 -7.11 9.68
N TYR A 105 12.92 -7.09 10.81
CA TYR A 105 12.61 -8.27 11.62
C TYR A 105 11.15 -8.27 12.05
N GLU A 106 10.60 -9.45 12.29
CA GLU A 106 9.25 -9.59 12.85
C GLU A 106 9.31 -9.91 14.35
N PRO A 107 8.38 -9.37 15.17
CA PRO A 107 8.22 -9.80 16.54
C PRO A 107 7.89 -11.29 16.59
N THR A 108 8.46 -12.02 17.55
CA THR A 108 8.06 -13.41 17.79
C THR A 108 6.63 -13.46 18.32
N ILE A 109 5.96 -14.60 18.15
CA ILE A 109 4.58 -14.80 18.63
C ILE A 109 4.43 -14.54 20.14
N SER A 110 5.48 -14.77 20.92
CA SER A 110 5.51 -14.48 22.36
C SER A 110 5.44 -12.98 22.69
N MET A 111 5.83 -12.10 21.76
CA MET A 111 5.77 -10.64 21.93
C MET A 111 4.39 -10.05 21.67
N LEU A 112 3.48 -10.82 21.07
CA LEU A 112 2.16 -10.35 20.72
C LEU A 112 1.35 -9.84 21.94
N ILE A 113 1.30 -10.62 23.01
CA ILE A 113 0.56 -10.26 24.22
C ILE A 113 1.24 -9.10 24.98
N PRO A 114 2.57 -9.10 25.21
CA PRO A 114 3.27 -7.94 25.77
C PRO A 114 3.03 -6.64 25.00
N LEU A 115 3.12 -6.69 23.66
CA LEU A 115 2.87 -5.53 22.80
C LEU A 115 1.45 -5.01 22.98
N ALA A 116 0.45 -5.89 22.88
CA ALA A 116 -0.95 -5.53 23.02
C ALA A 116 -1.25 -4.88 24.39
N ASN A 117 -0.66 -5.41 25.46
CA ASN A 117 -0.82 -4.88 26.82
C ASN A 117 -0.23 -3.48 26.98
N VAL A 118 1.00 -3.26 26.48
CA VAL A 118 1.66 -1.95 26.56
C VAL A 118 0.94 -0.91 25.70
N LEU A 119 0.47 -1.32 24.53
CA LEU A 119 -0.23 -0.48 23.56
C LEU A 119 -1.74 -0.35 23.84
N GLY A 120 -2.25 -1.01 24.88
CA GLY A 120 -3.66 -0.97 25.28
C GLY A 120 -4.64 -1.38 24.17
N CYS A 121 -4.27 -2.33 23.32
CA CYS A 121 -5.08 -2.75 22.17
C CYS A 121 -5.37 -4.26 22.16
N ASP A 122 -6.34 -4.68 21.33
CA ASP A 122 -6.58 -6.11 21.10
C ASP A 122 -5.39 -6.72 20.32
N PRO A 123 -4.83 -7.86 20.76
CA PRO A 123 -3.72 -8.52 20.05
C PRO A 123 -3.99 -8.78 18.56
N MET A 124 -5.24 -9.02 18.18
CA MET A 124 -5.62 -9.24 16.78
C MET A 124 -5.43 -8.00 15.92
N LEU A 125 -5.50 -6.79 16.49
CA LEU A 125 -5.27 -5.54 15.75
C LEU A 125 -3.84 -5.48 15.21
N LEU A 126 -2.87 -6.02 15.94
CA LEU A 126 -1.48 -6.11 15.52
C LEU A 126 -1.27 -7.15 14.39
N LEU A 127 -2.18 -8.12 14.25
CA LEU A 127 -2.07 -9.21 13.27
C LEU A 127 -2.91 -9.00 12.01
N THR A 128 -4.12 -8.43 12.10
CA THR A 128 -5.05 -8.32 10.96
C THR A 128 -5.69 -6.93 10.78
N ASP A 129 -5.91 -6.51 9.52
CA ASP A 129 -6.72 -5.32 9.18
C ASP A 129 -8.22 -5.60 9.42
N ALA A 130 -8.60 -6.86 9.59
CA ALA A 130 -9.98 -7.33 9.57
C ALA A 130 -10.73 -7.19 10.90
N TYR A 131 -10.09 -6.73 11.99
CA TYR A 131 -10.73 -6.63 13.31
C TYR A 131 -11.47 -5.31 13.55
N LYS A 132 -11.90 -4.63 12.48
CA LYS A 132 -12.89 -3.54 12.52
C LYS A 132 -14.23 -3.98 11.91
N GLN A 133 -14.73 -5.14 12.30
CA GLN A 133 -16.14 -5.48 12.11
C GLN A 133 -16.70 -5.95 13.45
N ASN A 134 -17.71 -5.21 13.95
CA ASN A 134 -18.64 -5.55 15.04
C ASN A 134 -18.36 -4.99 16.45
N GLN A 135 -18.24 -3.66 16.61
CA GLN A 135 -18.47 -3.01 17.92
C GLN A 135 -19.29 -1.70 17.86
N GLU A 136 -20.23 -1.58 16.93
CA GLU A 136 -21.32 -0.58 17.03
C GLU A 136 -22.63 -1.26 16.63
N GLU A 137 -23.30 -1.86 17.62
CA GLU A 137 -24.77 -2.01 17.68
C GLU A 137 -25.10 -2.65 19.04
N ALA A 138 -25.32 -1.79 20.05
CA ALA A 138 -26.06 -2.09 21.28
C ALA A 138 -26.96 -0.89 21.60
#